data_AF-A0A8C6XH89-F1
#
_entry.id   AF-A0A8C6XH89-F1
#
_cell.length_a   1.000
_cell.length_b   1.000
_cell.length_c   1.000
_cell.angle_alpha   90.00
_cell.angle_beta   90.00
_cell.angle_gamma   90.00
#
_symmetry.space_group_name_H-M   'P 1'
#
loop_
_entity.id
_entity.type
_entity.pdbx_description
1 polymer ?
#
loop_
_entity_poly.entity_id
_entity_poly.type
_entity_poly.pdbx_seq_one_letter_code
_entity_poly.pdbx_strand_id
1 'polypeptide(L)'
;MSEFQQLMQDSIPSARDVLQENYSNLLKVADYCDSNYEQAQDKRKALEETMAFTVQSLASVTYQINNLARNILKIFDLQTTHLQQVEANVCSIEQVSKNPASADTMKIPCGRLIWGWIFF
;
A
#
# COMPACT_ATOMS: atom_id res chain seq x y z
N MET A 1 -6.54 19.20 0.37
CA MET A 1 -5.72 18.05 -0.07
C MET A 1 -6.66 16.93 -0.47
N SER A 2 -6.46 16.27 -1.61
CA SER A 2 -7.22 15.06 -1.91
C SER A 2 -6.76 13.91 -1.03
N GLU A 3 -7.62 12.91 -0.81
CA GLU A 3 -7.27 11.71 -0.05
C GLU A 3 -6.03 11.00 -0.64
N PHE A 4 -5.94 10.94 -1.96
CA PHE A 4 -4.76 10.44 -2.67
C PHE A 4 -3.48 11.20 -2.31
N GLN A 5 -3.54 12.54 -2.27
CA GLN A 5 -2.39 13.37 -1.90
C GLN A 5 -1.96 13.14 -0.45
N GLN A 6 -2.92 13.04 0.47
CA GLN A 6 -2.63 12.74 1.87
C GLN A 6 -1.95 11.38 2.05
N LEU A 7 -2.45 10.34 1.37
CA LEU A 7 -1.86 9.00 1.43
C LEU A 7 -0.42 9.01 0.91
N MET A 8 -0.17 9.67 -0.23
CA MET A 8 1.15 9.70 -0.87
C MET A 8 2.18 10.56 -0.14
N GLN A 9 1.77 11.73 0.38
CA GLN A 9 2.71 12.71 0.92
C GLN A 9 2.94 12.56 2.41
N ASP A 10 2.02 11.90 3.13
CA ASP A 10 2.06 11.82 4.59
C ASP A 10 1.90 10.37 5.08
N SER A 11 0.74 9.75 4.86
CA SER A 11 0.42 8.48 5.54
C SER A 11 1.33 7.31 5.15
N ILE A 12 1.71 7.17 3.88
CA ILE A 12 2.64 6.12 3.44
C ILE A 12 4.08 6.40 3.87
N PRO A 13 4.66 7.60 3.62
CA PRO A 13 5.97 7.94 4.14
C PRO A 13 6.08 7.75 5.65
N SER A 14 5.11 8.25 6.42
CA SER A 14 5.07 8.10 7.88
C SER A 14 4.99 6.62 8.29
N ALA A 15 4.11 5.82 7.68
CA ALA A 15 4.02 4.39 7.98
C ALA A 15 5.33 3.63 7.66
N ARG A 16 6.05 4.04 6.61
CA ARG A 16 7.36 3.50 6.26
C ARG A 16 8.41 3.89 7.30
N ASP A 17 8.40 5.14 7.76
CA ASP A 17 9.35 5.62 8.77
C ASP A 17 9.15 4.90 10.10
N VAL A 18 7.90 4.65 10.50
CA VAL A 18 7.58 3.83 11.69
C VAL A 18 8.14 2.40 11.55
N LEU A 19 8.02 1.77 10.38
CA LEU A 19 8.61 0.45 10.13
C LEU A 19 10.14 0.47 10.23
N GLN A 20 10.78 1.52 9.71
CA GLN A 20 12.23 1.67 9.76
C GLN A 20 12.73 1.92 11.20
N GLU A 21 11.99 2.71 11.98
CA GLU A 21 12.25 2.90 13.40
C GLU A 21 12.07 1.59 14.17
N ASN A 22 10.97 0.87 13.90
CA ASN A 22 10.69 -0.40 14.55
C ASN A 22 11.80 -1.43 14.32
N TYR A 23 12.33 -1.53 13.11
CA TYR A 23 13.49 -2.37 12.83
C TYR A 23 14.68 -2.06 13.75
N SER A 24 15.00 -0.77 13.92
CA SER A 24 16.09 -0.35 14.82
C SER A 24 15.80 -0.66 16.29
N ASN A 25 14.53 -0.55 16.69
CA ASN A 25 14.10 -0.88 18.04
C ASN A 25 14.15 -2.40 18.32
N LEU A 26 13.83 -3.23 17.33
CA LEU A 26 13.93 -4.70 17.44
C LEU A 26 15.37 -5.16 17.66
N LEU A 27 16.34 -4.53 17.00
CA LEU A 27 17.77 -4.82 17.24
C LEU A 27 18.14 -4.54 18.70
N LYS A 28 17.72 -3.40 19.25
CA LYS A 28 17.96 -3.06 20.66
C LYS A 28 17.26 -4.03 21.61
N VAL A 29 16.05 -4.48 21.28
CA VAL A 29 15.32 -5.49 22.07
C VAL A 29 16.08 -6.81 22.05
N ALA A 30 16.63 -7.23 20.91
CA ALA A 30 17.45 -8.43 20.81
C ALA A 30 18.71 -8.32 21.68
N ASP A 31 19.48 -7.24 21.53
CA ASP A 31 20.68 -6.97 22.34
C ASP A 31 20.37 -6.97 23.85
N TYR A 32 19.23 -6.40 24.22
CA TYR A 32 18.74 -6.40 25.60
C TYR A 32 18.39 -7.81 26.08
N CYS A 33 17.65 -8.60 25.29
CA CYS A 33 17.27 -9.95 25.67
C CYS A 33 18.49 -10.85 25.88
N ASP A 34 19.50 -10.74 25.00
CA ASP A 34 20.76 -11.46 25.14
C ASP A 34 21.50 -11.05 26.41
N SER A 35 21.71 -9.75 26.61
CA SER A 35 22.41 -9.22 27.79
C SER A 35 21.68 -9.57 29.10
N ASN A 36 20.35 -9.46 29.11
CA ASN A 36 19.52 -9.79 30.26
C ASN A 36 19.62 -11.28 30.58
N TYR A 37 19.53 -12.14 29.56
CA TYR A 37 19.66 -13.57 29.75
C TYR A 37 21.05 -13.94 30.26
N GLU A 38 22.14 -13.35 29.75
CA GLU A 38 23.50 -13.59 30.23
C GLU A 38 23.71 -13.18 31.68
N GLN A 39 23.24 -11.99 32.06
CA GLN A 39 23.49 -11.39 33.39
C GLN A 39 22.49 -11.86 34.46
N ALA A 40 21.31 -12.35 34.08
CA ALA A 40 20.29 -12.77 35.02
C ALA A 40 20.74 -13.96 35.89
N GLN A 41 20.47 -13.85 37.20
CA GLN A 41 20.66 -14.95 38.15
C GLN A 41 19.60 -16.05 37.93
N ASP A 42 18.36 -15.67 37.60
CA ASP A 42 17.28 -16.60 37.23
C ASP A 42 17.05 -16.58 35.72
N LYS A 43 17.60 -17.59 35.04
CA LYS A 43 17.50 -17.74 33.58
C LYS A 43 16.07 -18.00 33.11
N ARG A 44 15.22 -18.64 33.93
CA ARG A 44 13.84 -18.93 33.54
C ARG A 44 13.04 -17.65 33.43
N LYS A 45 13.20 -16.74 34.41
CA LYS A 45 12.55 -15.44 34.38
C LYS A 45 13.00 -14.59 33.19
N ALA A 46 14.31 -14.54 32.90
CA ALA A 46 14.83 -13.80 31.74
C ALA A 46 14.32 -14.37 30.39
N LEU A 47 14.14 -15.69 30.31
CA LEU A 47 13.55 -16.32 29.13
C LEU A 47 12.06 -15.98 28.98
N GLU A 48 11.28 -16.00 30.07
CA GLU A 48 9.88 -15.60 30.05
C GLU A 48 9.71 -14.14 29.57
N GLU A 49 10.61 -13.25 30.00
CA GLU A 49 10.66 -11.86 29.52
C GLU A 49 11.01 -11.75 28.03
N THR A 50 11.99 -12.54 27.56
CA THR A 50 12.35 -12.60 26.13
C THR A 50 11.18 -13.10 25.28
N MET A 51 10.42 -14.10 25.76
CA MET A 51 9.21 -14.58 25.09
C MET A 51 8.14 -13.48 25.00
N ALA A 52 7.95 -12.70 26.06
CA ALA A 52 7.02 -11.58 26.05
C ALA A 52 7.42 -10.52 25.01
N PHE A 53 8.70 -10.14 24.97
CA PHE A 53 9.23 -9.22 23.95
C PHE A 53 9.09 -9.77 22.53
N THR A 54 9.25 -11.08 22.34
CA THR A 54 9.08 -11.73 21.03
C THR A 54 7.64 -11.60 20.54
N VAL A 55 6.65 -11.89 21.40
CA VAL A 55 5.22 -11.77 21.05
C VAL A 55 4.86 -10.32 20.75
N GLN A 56 5.33 -9.38 21.58
CA GLN A 56 5.10 -7.95 21.36
C GLN A 56 5.72 -7.46 20.05
N SER A 57 6.95 -7.88 19.76
CA SER A 57 7.67 -7.55 18.52
C SER A 57 6.93 -8.06 17.30
N LEU A 58 6.49 -9.32 17.33
CA LEU A 58 5.72 -9.93 16.24
C LEU A 58 4.39 -9.20 16.00
N ALA A 59 3.65 -8.88 17.06
CA ALA A 59 2.40 -8.15 16.97
C ALA A 59 2.60 -6.74 16.38
N SER A 60 3.66 -6.05 16.83
CA SER A 60 3.99 -4.70 16.37
C SER A 60 4.32 -4.66 14.88
N VAL A 61 5.21 -5.53 14.41
CA VAL A 61 5.59 -5.61 12.98
C VAL A 61 4.38 -5.96 12.12
N THR A 62 3.58 -6.95 12.55
CA THR A 62 2.38 -7.38 11.80
C THR A 62 1.40 -6.23 11.61
N TYR A 63 1.14 -5.47 12.68
CA TYR A 63 0.24 -4.32 12.64
C TYR A 63 0.76 -3.23 11.68
N GLN A 64 2.04 -2.89 11.77
CA GLN A 64 2.65 -1.86 10.93
C GLN A 64 2.63 -2.24 9.44
N ILE A 65 2.98 -3.49 9.11
CA ILE A 65 2.90 -3.99 7.73
C ILE A 65 1.46 -3.96 7.22
N ASN A 66 0.49 -4.41 8.02
CA ASN A 66 -0.93 -4.37 7.64
C ASN A 66 -1.40 -2.93 7.38
N ASN A 67 -0.99 -1.96 8.20
CA ASN A 67 -1.35 -0.56 8.00
C ASN A 67 -0.77 0.00 6.70
N LEU A 68 0.51 -0.25 6.43
CA LEU A 68 1.15 0.19 5.18
C LEU A 68 0.47 -0.45 3.96
N ALA A 69 0.22 -1.76 4.01
CA ALA A 69 -0.47 -2.49 2.93
C ALA A 69 -1.86 -1.91 2.64
N ARG A 70 -2.64 -1.61 3.69
CA ARG A 70 -3.97 -0.98 3.54
C ARG A 70 -3.89 0.38 2.87
N ASN A 71 -2.91 1.21 3.24
CA ASN A 71 -2.71 2.52 2.61
C ASN A 71 -2.35 2.37 1.11
N ILE A 72 -1.50 1.40 0.76
CA ILE A 72 -1.13 1.13 -0.64
C ILE A 72 -2.33 0.63 -1.45
N LEU A 73 -3.10 -0.34 -0.93
CA LEU A 73 -4.30 -0.84 -1.61
C LEU A 73 -5.30 0.30 -1.87
N LYS A 74 -5.47 1.18 -0.88
CA LYS A 74 -6.35 2.35 -1.02
C LYS A 74 -5.92 3.29 -2.14
N ILE A 75 -4.62 3.43 -2.37
CA ILE A 75 -4.10 4.20 -3.51
C ILE A 75 -4.47 3.53 -4.84
N PHE A 76 -4.35 2.22 -4.95
CA PHE A 76 -4.74 1.51 -6.17
C PHE A 76 -6.23 1.65 -6.48
N ASP A 77 -7.09 1.62 -5.47
CA ASP A 77 -8.53 1.83 -5.63
C ASP A 77 -8.84 3.25 -6.13
N LEU A 78 -8.19 4.26 -5.54
CA LEU A 78 -8.32 5.67 -5.95
C LEU A 78 -7.81 5.89 -7.37
N GLN A 79 -6.67 5.30 -7.74
CA GLN A 79 -6.12 5.40 -9.10
C GLN A 79 -7.00 4.71 -10.13
N THR A 80 -7.54 3.53 -9.82
CA THR A 80 -8.44 2.80 -10.71
C THR A 80 -9.70 3.61 -10.99
N THR A 81 -10.31 4.19 -9.95
CA THR A 81 -11.50 5.05 -10.08
C THR A 81 -11.19 6.30 -10.92
N HIS A 82 -10.04 6.94 -10.67
CA HIS A 82 -9.62 8.10 -11.44
C HIS A 82 -9.40 7.77 -12.93
N LEU A 83 -8.78 6.63 -13.24
CA LEU A 83 -8.59 6.17 -14.62
C LEU A 83 -9.92 5.89 -15.33
N GLN A 84 -10.88 5.24 -14.66
CA GLN A 84 -12.22 5.02 -15.21
C GLN A 84 -12.94 6.34 -15.53
N GLN A 85 -12.77 7.35 -14.68
CA GLN A 85 -13.33 8.67 -14.94
C GLN A 85 -12.67 9.36 -16.13
N VAL A 86 -11.34 9.27 -16.24
CA VAL A 86 -10.60 9.79 -17.41
C VAL A 86 -11.04 9.08 -18.68
N GLU A 87 -11.19 7.76 -18.66
CA GLU A 87 -11.71 6.96 -19.77
C GLU A 87 -13.11 7.44 -20.19
N ALA A 88 -14.04 7.60 -19.24
CA ALA A 88 -15.40 8.07 -19.51
C ALA A 88 -15.42 9.50 -20.11
N ASN A 89 -14.54 10.38 -19.64
CA ASN A 89 -14.40 11.73 -20.17
C ASN A 89 -13.89 11.71 -21.62
N VAL A 90 -12.90 10.88 -21.92
CA VAL A 90 -12.39 10.68 -23.29
C VAL A 90 -13.49 10.13 -24.20
N CYS A 91 -14.25 9.14 -23.75
CA CYS A 91 -15.39 8.60 -24.50
C CYS A 91 -16.44 9.68 -24.79
N SER A 92 -16.72 10.55 -23.82
CA SER A 92 -17.67 11.65 -23.98
C SER A 92 -17.18 12.69 -24.99
N ILE A 93 -15.89 13.04 -24.97
CA ILE A 93 -15.27 13.94 -25.96
C ILE A 93 -15.34 13.33 -27.36
N GLU A 94 -15.04 12.04 -27.49
CA GLU A 94 -15.15 11.31 -28.76
C GLU A 94 -16.58 11.38 -29.30
N GLN A 95 -17.61 11.18 -28.46
CA GLN A 95 -19.01 11.30 -28.86
C GLN A 95 -19.38 12.72 -29.32
N VAL A 96 -18.94 13.75 -28.59
CA VAL A 96 -19.16 15.16 -28.99
C VAL A 96 -18.46 15.47 -30.31
N SER A 97 -17.27 14.94 -30.55
CA SER A 97 -16.54 15.10 -31.81
C SER A 97 -17.19 14.36 -32.99
N LYS A 98 -17.89 13.25 -32.71
CA LYS A 98 -18.61 12.43 -33.70
C LYS A 98 -20.04 12.90 -33.99
N ASN A 99 -20.51 13.97 -33.35
CA ASN A 99 -21.83 14.54 -33.62
C ASN A 99 -21.85 15.14 -35.03
N PRO A 100 -22.55 14.56 -36.03
CA PRO A 100 -22.29 14.87 -37.42
C PRO A 100 -23.17 16.02 -37.91
N ALA A 101 -22.54 17.15 -38.24
CA ALA A 101 -23.00 17.96 -39.37
C ALA A 101 -22.51 17.38 -40.72
N SER A 102 -21.62 16.38 -40.75
CA SER A 102 -21.33 15.61 -41.99
C SER A 102 -20.45 14.38 -41.73
N ALA A 103 -20.69 13.35 -42.55
CA ALA A 103 -19.76 12.33 -43.05
C ALA A 103 -19.30 11.17 -42.15
N ASP A 104 -19.84 9.99 -42.47
CA ASP A 104 -19.18 8.69 -42.60
C ASP A 104 -17.78 8.55 -41.98
N THR A 105 -17.68 7.91 -40.80
CA THR A 105 -16.47 7.17 -40.44
C THR A 105 -16.76 6.08 -39.41
N MET A 106 -16.18 4.92 -39.71
CA MET A 106 -16.12 3.65 -38.99
C MET A 106 -16.26 3.75 -37.46
N LYS A 107 -17.28 3.06 -36.91
CA LYS A 107 -17.48 2.86 -35.47
C LYS A 107 -16.28 2.13 -34.86
N ILE A 108 -15.46 2.85 -34.10
CA ILE A 108 -14.65 2.26 -33.03
C ILE A 108 -15.50 2.35 -31.76
N PRO A 109 -15.99 1.22 -31.21
CA PRO A 109 -16.73 1.23 -29.95
C PRO A 109 -15.75 1.45 -28.80
N CYS A 110 -15.92 2.55 -28.07
CA CYS A 110 -15.38 2.73 -26.72
C CYS A 110 -15.75 1.48 -25.89
N GLY A 111 -14.74 0.69 -25.50
CA GLY A 111 -14.94 -0.54 -24.72
C GLY A 111 -14.28 -1.80 -25.28
N ARG A 112 -13.52 -1.77 -26.38
CA ARG A 112 -12.63 -2.90 -26.73
C ARG A 112 -11.33 -2.81 -25.96
N LEU A 113 -11.36 -3.44 -24.79
CA LEU A 113 -10.25 -3.95 -23.99
C LEU A 113 -8.95 -4.06 -24.80
N ILE A 114 -7.94 -3.30 -24.36
CA ILE A 114 -6.53 -3.36 -24.80
C ILE A 114 -5.96 -4.81 -24.71
N TRP A 115 -6.65 -5.72 -24.02
CA TRP A 115 -6.32 -7.15 -23.93
C TRP A 115 -6.61 -7.98 -25.19
N GLY A 116 -7.31 -7.44 -26.19
CA GLY A 116 -7.69 -8.20 -27.40
C GLY A 116 -6.65 -8.28 -28.51
N TRP A 117 -5.50 -7.59 -28.41
CA TRP A 117 -4.48 -7.53 -29.47
C TRP A 117 -3.23 -8.38 -29.18
N ILE A 118 -3.16 -9.06 -28.03
CA ILE A 118 -2.02 -9.92 -27.66
C ILE A 118 -2.28 -11.41 -28.00
N PHE A 119 -3.52 -11.76 -28.37
CA PHE A 119 -3.89 -13.12 -28.79
C PHE A 119 -4.69 -13.09 -30.10
N PHE A 120 -4.10 -12.64 -31.21
CA PHE A 120 -4.35 -13.15 -32.57
C PHE A 120 -3.33 -12.60 -33.56
#